data_AF-A0A7I8EGC9-F1
#
_entry.id   AF-A0A7I8EGC9-F1
#
_cell.length_a   1.000
_cell.length_b   1.000
_cell.length_c   1.000
_cell.angle_alpha   90.00
_cell.angle_beta   90.00
_cell.angle_gamma   90.00
#
_symmetry.space_group_name_H-M   'P 1'
#
loop_
_entity.id
_entity.type
_entity.pdbx_description
1 polymer ?
#
loop_
_entity_poly.entity_id
_entity_poly.type
_entity_poly.pdbx_seq_one_letter_code
_entity_poly.pdbx_strand_id
1 'polypeptide(L)'
;MSKRLRVAACLTAVLAVLFYLFFQVSKHNVALSPVNAFANDPYDSVGSFGVQFALFTALLTLVRAFRPYQANKALDGQQLLVVRGAWLSCLSVAVTLVADVVAMIRHPAVWVDLPAGYILAALLGGVALFTVLVGWLLHYWIRTMHVSPAKHAWSIAIGLCIVSVLVLALYPESWRQSIGGELFTVLVGIAFLFVPLWALENAIFPAPAVDFEDCIDDLASVYRWVKAHIGPFVICCNLLEKIFGWPFLYPVRDWLNPRKHTWNVAILLGIVIGIGLALGEAFGEGGGIQQVGRFALIASIFIGLECVGVLLGYSLLAKPIGLFRHDTNDTTSWRAS
;
A
#
# COMPACT_ATOMS: atom_id res chain seq x y z
N MET A 1 20.50 1.83 -11.71
CA MET A 1 19.81 0.65 -11.16
C MET A 1 20.13 -0.59 -11.99
N SER A 2 20.32 -1.76 -11.37
CA SER A 2 20.59 -3.00 -12.11
C SER A 2 19.38 -3.44 -12.96
N LYS A 3 19.63 -4.15 -14.07
CA LYS A 3 18.55 -4.68 -14.93
C LYS A 3 17.60 -5.58 -14.13
N ARG A 4 18.13 -6.38 -13.19
CA ARG A 4 17.36 -7.31 -12.34
C ARG A 4 16.32 -6.56 -11.49
N LEU A 5 16.72 -5.46 -10.84
CA LEU A 5 15.81 -4.66 -10.00
C LEU A 5 14.73 -3.95 -10.80
N ARG A 6 15.00 -3.56 -12.05
CA ARG A 6 13.97 -3.04 -12.95
C ARG A 6 12.94 -4.09 -13.34
N VAL A 7 13.40 -5.30 -13.67
CA VAL A 7 12.50 -6.44 -13.94
C VAL A 7 11.66 -6.76 -12.69
N ALA A 8 12.27 -6.76 -11.51
CA ALA A 8 11.57 -6.92 -10.23
C ALA A 8 10.45 -5.91 -10.03
N ALA A 9 10.75 -4.63 -10.25
CA ALA A 9 9.78 -3.55 -10.14
C ALA A 9 8.60 -3.73 -11.12
N CYS A 10 8.89 -4.09 -12.38
CA CYS A 10 7.85 -4.36 -13.37
C CYS A 10 6.98 -5.57 -13.00
N LEU A 11 7.59 -6.69 -12.57
CA LEU A 11 6.84 -7.87 -12.16
C LEU A 11 5.94 -7.59 -10.94
N THR A 12 6.45 -6.83 -9.98
CA THR A 12 5.68 -6.39 -8.81
C THR A 12 4.51 -5.51 -9.24
N ALA A 13 4.72 -4.57 -10.17
CA ALA A 13 3.64 -3.74 -10.69
C ALA A 13 2.57 -4.55 -11.44
N VAL A 14 2.99 -5.53 -12.24
CA VAL A 14 2.06 -6.47 -12.90
C VAL A 14 1.26 -7.24 -11.86
N LEU A 15 1.90 -7.76 -10.80
CA LEU A 15 1.22 -8.44 -9.70
C LEU A 15 0.19 -7.52 -9.03
N ALA A 16 0.56 -6.30 -8.67
CA ALA A 16 -0.34 -5.34 -8.01
C ALA A 16 -1.55 -4.97 -8.91
N VAL A 17 -1.33 -4.80 -10.22
CA VAL A 17 -2.42 -4.53 -11.18
C VAL A 17 -3.32 -5.75 -11.35
N LEU A 18 -2.78 -6.96 -11.48
CA LEU A 18 -3.58 -8.18 -11.59
C LEU A 18 -4.39 -8.42 -10.30
N PHE A 19 -3.80 -8.13 -9.14
CA PHE A 19 -4.49 -8.21 -7.87
C PHE A 19 -5.63 -7.18 -7.77
N TYR A 20 -5.40 -5.93 -8.18
CA TYR A 20 -6.47 -4.92 -8.31
C TYR A 20 -7.59 -5.41 -9.24
N LEU A 21 -7.25 -5.96 -10.41
CA LEU A 21 -8.25 -6.48 -11.36
C LEU A 21 -9.04 -7.65 -10.77
N PHE A 22 -8.36 -8.59 -10.11
CA PHE A 22 -9.02 -9.68 -9.39
C PHE A 22 -10.02 -9.15 -8.36
N PHE A 23 -9.60 -8.19 -7.53
CA PHE A 23 -10.45 -7.58 -6.52
C PHE A 23 -11.70 -6.92 -7.14
N GLN A 24 -11.52 -6.10 -8.18
CA GLN A 24 -12.62 -5.44 -8.89
C GLN A 24 -13.57 -6.46 -9.56
N VAL A 25 -13.03 -7.47 -10.24
CA VAL A 25 -13.82 -8.50 -10.91
C VAL A 25 -14.62 -9.32 -9.89
N SER A 26 -14.03 -9.68 -8.75
CA SER A 26 -14.72 -10.42 -7.69
C SER A 26 -15.89 -9.64 -7.07
N LYS A 27 -15.80 -8.31 -7.04
CA LYS A 27 -16.82 -7.42 -6.45
C LYS A 27 -17.95 -7.04 -7.41
N HIS A 28 -17.61 -6.77 -8.67
CA HIS A 28 -18.53 -6.12 -9.59
C HIS A 28 -19.02 -7.03 -10.72
N ASN A 29 -18.42 -8.20 -10.92
CA ASN A 29 -18.93 -9.16 -11.89
C ASN A 29 -20.23 -9.79 -11.36
N VAL A 30 -21.31 -9.72 -12.14
CA VAL A 30 -22.65 -10.21 -11.80
C VAL A 30 -22.67 -11.69 -11.38
N ALA A 31 -21.79 -12.53 -11.95
CA ALA A 31 -21.72 -13.94 -11.61
C ALA A 31 -20.89 -14.21 -10.33
N LEU A 32 -19.86 -13.40 -10.06
CA LEU A 32 -18.92 -13.63 -8.96
C LEU A 32 -19.32 -12.90 -7.68
N SER A 33 -19.91 -11.71 -7.76
CA SER A 33 -20.25 -10.92 -6.59
C SER A 33 -21.21 -11.62 -5.62
N PRO A 34 -22.22 -12.41 -6.05
CA PRO A 34 -23.10 -13.10 -5.12
C PRO A 34 -22.44 -14.27 -4.38
N VAL A 35 -21.35 -14.81 -4.93
CA VAL A 35 -20.59 -15.94 -4.36
C VAL A 35 -19.29 -15.49 -3.68
N ASN A 36 -19.05 -14.18 -3.60
CA ASN A 36 -17.85 -13.61 -3.04
C ASN A 36 -17.92 -13.57 -1.51
N ALA A 37 -17.36 -14.60 -0.87
CA ALA A 37 -17.33 -14.74 0.59
C ALA A 37 -16.54 -13.62 1.31
N PHE A 38 -15.61 -12.97 0.63
CA PHE A 38 -14.76 -11.90 1.17
C PHE A 38 -15.25 -10.49 0.80
N ALA A 39 -16.44 -10.36 0.19
CA ALA A 39 -17.08 -9.06 -0.09
C ALA A 39 -17.62 -8.35 1.17
N ASN A 40 -17.56 -9.00 2.34
CA ASN A 40 -18.00 -8.42 3.60
C ASN A 40 -16.80 -8.14 4.52
N ASP A 41 -16.90 -7.10 5.33
CA ASP A 41 -15.92 -6.82 6.38
C ASP A 41 -15.85 -7.95 7.41
N PRO A 42 -14.67 -8.22 8.00
CA PRO A 42 -13.41 -7.46 7.90
C PRO A 42 -12.58 -7.76 6.66
N TYR A 43 -12.90 -8.82 5.91
CA TYR A 43 -12.12 -9.28 4.76
C TYR A 43 -12.10 -8.22 3.65
N ASP A 44 -13.24 -7.55 3.44
CA ASP A 44 -13.37 -6.53 2.41
C ASP A 44 -12.47 -5.31 2.66
N SER A 45 -12.40 -4.85 3.91
CA SER A 45 -11.44 -3.85 4.35
C SER A 45 -9.99 -4.30 4.14
N VAL A 46 -9.62 -5.55 4.51
CA VAL A 46 -8.26 -6.07 4.26
C VAL A 46 -7.92 -5.98 2.78
N GLY A 47 -8.84 -6.39 1.90
CA GLY A 47 -8.63 -6.34 0.45
C GLY A 47 -8.58 -4.93 -0.11
N SER A 48 -9.45 -4.02 0.35
CA SER A 48 -9.48 -2.64 -0.10
C SER A 48 -8.16 -1.91 0.22
N PHE A 49 -7.74 -1.94 1.48
CA PHE A 49 -6.45 -1.34 1.89
C PHE A 49 -5.26 -2.12 1.33
N GLY A 50 -5.38 -3.43 1.17
CA GLY A 50 -4.35 -4.30 0.60
C GLY A 50 -4.04 -3.95 -0.84
N VAL A 51 -5.07 -3.69 -1.65
CA VAL A 51 -4.98 -3.24 -3.04
C VAL A 51 -4.36 -1.85 -3.12
N GLN A 52 -4.86 -0.89 -2.34
CA GLN A 52 -4.32 0.47 -2.29
C GLN A 52 -2.83 0.47 -1.94
N PHE A 53 -2.45 -0.25 -0.88
CA PHE A 53 -1.06 -0.33 -0.42
C PHE A 53 -0.15 -1.08 -1.40
N ALA A 54 -0.62 -2.18 -2.01
CA ALA A 54 0.14 -2.93 -3.01
C ALA A 54 0.42 -2.08 -4.26
N LEU A 55 -0.56 -1.33 -4.76
CA LEU A 55 -0.40 -0.40 -5.87
C LEU A 55 0.55 0.75 -5.52
N PHE A 56 0.38 1.36 -4.36
CA PHE A 56 1.23 2.45 -3.88
C PHE A 56 2.70 2.03 -3.81
N THR A 57 2.99 0.90 -3.15
CA THR A 57 4.36 0.38 -3.00
C THR A 57 4.94 -0.09 -4.33
N ALA A 58 4.15 -0.69 -5.22
CA ALA A 58 4.60 -1.04 -6.56
C ALA A 58 4.95 0.20 -7.41
N LEU A 59 4.13 1.25 -7.35
CA LEU A 59 4.40 2.51 -8.04
C LEU A 59 5.67 3.18 -7.51
N LEU A 60 5.83 3.26 -6.18
CA LEU A 60 7.04 3.79 -5.56
C LEU A 60 8.28 2.99 -5.98
N THR A 61 8.15 1.67 -6.05
CA THR A 61 9.21 0.76 -6.52
C THR A 61 9.56 1.02 -7.98
N LEU A 62 8.58 1.22 -8.86
CA LEU A 62 8.81 1.59 -10.27
C LEU A 62 9.54 2.93 -10.38
N VAL A 63 9.05 3.96 -9.70
CA VAL A 63 9.67 5.30 -9.69
C VAL A 63 11.14 5.18 -9.32
N ARG A 64 11.46 4.46 -8.23
CA ARG A 64 12.84 4.26 -7.77
C ARG A 64 13.68 3.40 -8.71
N ALA A 65 13.11 2.38 -9.33
CA ALA A 65 13.85 1.50 -10.24
C ALA A 65 14.22 2.20 -11.57
N PHE A 66 13.37 3.12 -12.02
CA PHE A 66 13.50 3.81 -13.31
C PHE A 66 14.00 5.25 -13.22
N ARG A 67 14.13 5.84 -12.01
CA ARG A 67 14.72 7.18 -11.88
C ARG A 67 16.14 7.22 -12.48
N PRO A 68 16.53 8.35 -13.08
CA PRO A 68 17.87 8.50 -13.65
C PRO A 68 18.90 8.64 -12.53
N TYR A 69 19.63 7.56 -12.27
CA TYR A 69 20.81 7.59 -11.41
C TYR A 69 22.02 8.08 -12.19
N GLN A 70 22.91 8.82 -11.54
CA GLN A 70 24.26 9.04 -12.08
C GLN A 70 24.94 7.68 -12.31
N ALA A 71 25.69 7.54 -13.41
CA ALA A 71 26.35 6.29 -13.77
C ALA A 71 27.20 5.77 -12.59
N ASN A 72 26.98 4.51 -12.22
CA ASN A 72 27.65 3.81 -11.10
C ASN A 72 27.47 4.41 -9.69
N LYS A 73 26.46 5.27 -9.46
CA LYS A 73 26.22 5.90 -8.14
C LYS A 73 24.88 5.53 -7.49
N ALA A 74 24.21 4.45 -7.92
CA ALA A 74 23.02 4.00 -7.20
C ALA A 74 23.44 3.48 -5.83
N LEU A 75 23.23 4.30 -4.79
CA LEU A 75 23.51 3.98 -3.39
C LEU A 75 22.90 2.61 -3.03
N ASP A 76 23.60 1.81 -2.24
CA ASP A 76 23.11 0.50 -1.80
C ASP A 76 21.76 0.63 -1.06
N GLY A 77 21.58 1.72 -0.31
CA GLY A 77 20.31 2.05 0.33
C GLY A 77 19.14 2.16 -0.67
N GLN A 78 19.39 2.62 -1.89
CA GLN A 78 18.34 2.73 -2.91
C GLN A 78 17.96 1.41 -3.52
N GLN A 79 18.95 0.54 -3.73
CA GLN A 79 18.70 -0.82 -4.18
C GLN A 79 17.86 -1.57 -3.13
N LEU A 80 18.19 -1.40 -1.85
CA LEU A 80 17.43 -1.94 -0.73
C LEU A 80 15.98 -1.39 -0.70
N LEU A 81 15.78 -0.09 -0.91
CA LEU A 81 14.43 0.50 -0.92
C LEU A 81 13.56 -0.01 -2.08
N VAL A 82 14.12 -0.27 -3.26
CA VAL A 82 13.39 -0.92 -4.37
C VAL A 82 12.97 -2.32 -3.96
N VAL A 83 13.89 -3.09 -3.39
CA VAL A 83 13.61 -4.46 -2.95
C VAL A 83 12.54 -4.50 -1.86
N ARG A 84 12.63 -3.61 -0.86
CA ARG A 84 11.65 -3.50 0.22
C ARG A 84 10.26 -3.14 -0.30
N GLY A 85 10.17 -2.16 -1.20
CA GLY A 85 8.90 -1.79 -1.82
C GLY A 85 8.28 -2.94 -2.61
N ALA A 86 9.10 -3.69 -3.37
CA ALA A 86 8.67 -4.88 -4.08
C ALA A 86 8.13 -5.97 -3.15
N TRP A 87 8.84 -6.23 -2.04
CA TRP A 87 8.41 -7.21 -1.04
C TRP A 87 7.14 -6.79 -0.32
N LEU A 88 7.04 -5.54 0.12
CA LEU A 88 5.85 -5.06 0.81
C LEU A 88 4.61 -5.10 -0.07
N SER A 89 4.75 -4.81 -1.38
CA SER A 89 3.67 -5.02 -2.34
C SER A 89 3.27 -6.50 -2.40
N CYS A 90 4.24 -7.40 -2.58
CA CYS A 90 4.00 -8.85 -2.64
C CYS A 90 3.37 -9.40 -1.33
N LEU A 91 3.83 -8.92 -0.17
CA LEU A 91 3.28 -9.31 1.13
C LEU A 91 1.87 -8.77 1.33
N SER A 92 1.57 -7.55 0.86
CA SER A 92 0.21 -6.97 0.92
C SER A 92 -0.79 -7.85 0.19
N VAL A 93 -0.41 -8.30 -1.01
CA VAL A 93 -1.20 -9.27 -1.78
C VAL A 93 -1.33 -10.58 -0.99
N ALA A 94 -0.22 -11.15 -0.51
CA ALA A 94 -0.23 -12.42 0.21
C ALA A 94 -1.12 -12.40 1.47
N VAL A 95 -1.02 -11.35 2.30
CA VAL A 95 -1.84 -11.18 3.51
C VAL A 95 -3.32 -11.07 3.16
N THR A 96 -3.65 -10.35 2.08
CA THR A 96 -5.04 -10.27 1.62
C THR A 96 -5.56 -11.63 1.16
N LEU A 97 -4.80 -12.35 0.32
CA LEU A 97 -5.22 -13.65 -0.18
C LEU A 97 -5.42 -14.67 0.96
N VAL A 98 -4.65 -14.57 2.05
CA VAL A 98 -4.88 -15.36 3.26
C VAL A 98 -6.21 -14.99 3.91
N ALA A 99 -6.55 -13.70 4.00
CA ALA A 99 -7.86 -13.27 4.51
C ALA A 99 -9.01 -13.78 3.62
N ASP A 100 -8.86 -13.72 2.29
CA ASP A 100 -9.84 -14.22 1.33
C ASP A 100 -10.05 -15.74 1.47
N VAL A 101 -8.96 -16.50 1.63
CA VAL A 101 -9.03 -17.95 1.90
C VAL A 101 -9.75 -18.22 3.22
N VAL A 102 -9.45 -17.48 4.28
CA VAL A 102 -10.15 -17.61 5.58
C VAL A 102 -11.65 -17.35 5.41
N ALA A 103 -12.03 -16.32 4.66
CA ALA A 103 -13.43 -16.02 4.36
C ALA A 103 -14.11 -17.16 3.60
N MET A 104 -13.46 -17.69 2.55
CA MET A 104 -14.01 -18.82 1.77
C MET A 104 -14.16 -20.09 2.63
N ILE A 105 -13.18 -20.42 3.48
CA ILE A 105 -13.26 -21.58 4.38
C ILE A 105 -14.40 -21.43 5.39
N ARG A 106 -14.61 -20.20 5.88
CA ARG A 106 -15.64 -19.90 6.89
C ARG A 106 -17.05 -19.92 6.31
N HIS A 107 -17.22 -19.54 5.05
CA HIS A 107 -18.52 -19.41 4.40
C HIS A 107 -18.68 -20.37 3.21
N PRO A 108 -18.54 -21.69 3.39
CA PRO A 108 -18.57 -22.65 2.28
C PRO A 108 -19.92 -22.66 1.56
N ALA A 109 -21.01 -22.43 2.29
CA ALA A 109 -22.37 -22.35 1.75
C ALA A 109 -22.56 -21.23 0.71
N VAL A 110 -21.66 -20.23 0.67
CA VAL A 110 -21.73 -19.11 -0.29
C VAL A 110 -21.16 -19.50 -1.66
N TRP A 111 -20.28 -20.50 -1.75
CA TRP A 111 -19.53 -20.74 -3.00
C TRP A 111 -19.34 -22.20 -3.42
N VAL A 112 -19.33 -23.19 -2.52
CA VAL A 112 -18.91 -24.57 -2.84
C VAL A 112 -19.80 -25.27 -3.87
N ASP A 113 -21.10 -24.99 -3.88
CA ASP A 113 -22.05 -25.68 -4.78
C ASP A 113 -22.41 -24.86 -6.03
N LEU A 114 -21.70 -23.76 -6.28
CA LEU A 114 -22.00 -22.84 -7.38
C LEU A 114 -20.85 -22.82 -8.40
N PRO A 115 -21.13 -22.99 -9.71
CA PRO A 115 -20.08 -22.94 -10.75
C PRO A 115 -19.21 -21.69 -10.68
N ALA A 116 -19.81 -20.54 -10.38
CA ALA A 116 -19.11 -19.28 -10.20
C ALA A 116 -18.14 -19.29 -8.99
N GLY A 117 -18.47 -20.04 -7.93
CA GLY A 117 -17.60 -20.19 -6.76
C GLY A 117 -16.30 -20.93 -7.09
N TYR A 118 -16.34 -21.93 -7.97
CA TYR A 118 -15.13 -22.58 -8.49
C TYR A 118 -14.27 -21.66 -9.35
N ILE A 119 -14.90 -20.79 -10.16
CA ILE A 119 -14.19 -19.77 -10.92
C ILE A 119 -13.49 -18.79 -9.96
N LEU A 120 -14.19 -18.34 -8.93
CA LEU A 120 -13.62 -17.47 -7.90
C LEU A 120 -12.42 -18.12 -7.20
N ALA A 121 -12.55 -19.38 -6.78
CA ALA A 121 -11.47 -20.16 -6.17
C ALA A 121 -10.27 -20.32 -7.11
N ALA A 122 -10.51 -20.57 -8.41
CA ALA A 122 -9.46 -20.69 -9.41
C ALA A 122 -8.72 -19.36 -9.64
N LEU A 123 -9.44 -18.24 -9.68
CA LEU A 123 -8.84 -16.90 -9.77
C LEU A 123 -7.99 -16.59 -8.54
N LEU A 124 -8.52 -16.83 -7.34
CA LEU A 124 -7.80 -16.65 -6.07
C LEU A 124 -6.51 -17.49 -6.06
N GLY A 125 -6.61 -18.78 -6.42
CA GLY A 125 -5.47 -19.69 -6.52
C GLY A 125 -4.44 -19.25 -7.58
N GLY A 126 -4.90 -18.72 -8.71
CA GLY A 126 -4.03 -18.17 -9.76
C GLY A 126 -3.23 -16.96 -9.30
N VAL A 127 -3.87 -16.00 -8.63
CA VAL A 127 -3.19 -14.82 -8.05
C VAL A 127 -2.24 -15.26 -6.93
N ALA A 128 -2.63 -16.23 -6.09
CA ALA A 128 -1.77 -16.78 -5.05
C ALA A 128 -0.51 -17.45 -5.62
N LEU A 129 -0.64 -18.30 -6.64
CA LEU A 129 0.49 -18.92 -7.31
C LEU A 129 1.43 -17.87 -7.92
N PHE A 130 0.86 -16.86 -8.59
CA PHE A 130 1.65 -15.78 -9.17
C PHE A 130 2.37 -14.95 -8.09
N THR A 131 1.71 -14.69 -6.95
CA THR A 131 2.32 -14.02 -5.79
C THR A 131 3.51 -14.82 -5.25
N VAL A 132 3.36 -16.14 -5.08
CA VAL A 132 4.46 -17.03 -4.64
C VAL A 132 5.61 -17.01 -5.64
N LEU A 133 5.32 -17.06 -6.94
CA LEU A 133 6.33 -17.00 -8.00
C LEU A 133 7.12 -15.68 -7.94
N VAL A 134 6.42 -14.53 -7.87
CA VAL A 134 7.07 -13.21 -7.75
C VAL A 134 7.88 -13.13 -6.47
N GLY A 135 7.32 -13.53 -5.32
CA GLY A 135 8.01 -13.54 -4.03
C GLY A 135 9.27 -14.42 -4.04
N TRP A 136 9.21 -15.60 -4.67
CA TRP A 136 10.37 -16.48 -4.83
C TRP A 136 11.47 -15.85 -5.70
N LEU A 137 11.12 -15.20 -6.81
CA LEU A 137 12.08 -14.49 -7.65
C LEU A 137 12.74 -13.32 -6.90
N LEU A 138 11.94 -12.54 -6.16
CA LEU A 138 12.44 -11.47 -5.30
C LEU A 138 13.39 -12.01 -4.23
N HIS A 139 13.04 -13.11 -3.56
CA HIS A 139 13.90 -13.78 -2.58
C HIS A 139 15.24 -14.19 -3.17
N TYR A 140 15.21 -14.80 -4.36
CA TYR A 140 16.41 -15.24 -5.05
C TYR A 140 17.36 -14.07 -5.33
N TRP A 141 16.84 -12.90 -5.71
CA TRP A 141 17.66 -11.71 -5.90
C TRP A 141 18.17 -11.11 -4.60
N ILE A 142 17.38 -11.17 -3.52
CA ILE A 142 17.82 -10.67 -2.20
C ILE A 142 18.95 -11.49 -1.63
N ARG A 143 18.99 -12.79 -1.85
CA ARG A 143 20.08 -13.63 -1.31
C ARG A 143 21.48 -13.14 -1.72
N THR A 144 21.59 -12.33 -2.77
CA THR A 144 22.85 -11.68 -3.17
C THR A 144 23.19 -10.42 -2.36
N MET A 145 22.19 -9.79 -1.74
CA MET A 145 22.35 -8.71 -0.77
C MET A 145 22.56 -9.35 0.61
N HIS A 146 23.73 -9.18 1.21
CA HIS A 146 24.13 -9.84 2.46
C HIS A 146 23.37 -9.26 3.68
N VAL A 147 22.05 -9.49 3.75
CA VAL A 147 21.21 -9.07 4.87
C VAL A 147 21.24 -10.17 5.93
N SER A 148 21.72 -9.83 7.13
CA SER A 148 21.72 -10.77 8.26
C SER A 148 20.33 -10.83 8.89
N PRO A 149 19.68 -12.00 8.96
CA PRO A 149 18.35 -12.12 9.53
C PRO A 149 18.36 -11.90 11.05
N ALA A 150 17.39 -11.14 11.56
CA ALA A 150 17.17 -11.01 13.00
C ALA A 150 16.31 -12.18 13.51
N LYS A 151 16.93 -13.18 14.16
CA LYS A 151 16.24 -14.40 14.62
C LYS A 151 15.00 -14.10 15.48
N HIS A 152 15.07 -13.13 16.37
CA HIS A 152 13.96 -12.79 17.27
C HIS A 152 12.76 -12.16 16.54
N ALA A 153 13.01 -11.41 15.46
CA ALA A 153 11.95 -10.73 14.70
C ALA A 153 11.01 -11.74 13.99
N TRP A 154 11.54 -12.88 13.54
CA TRP A 154 10.74 -13.93 12.90
C TRP A 154 9.72 -14.56 13.84
N SER A 155 10.08 -14.79 15.11
CA SER A 155 9.14 -15.33 16.10
C SER A 155 7.95 -14.39 16.33
N ILE A 156 8.23 -13.07 16.41
CA ILE A 156 7.19 -12.04 16.55
C ILE A 156 6.30 -12.01 15.30
N ALA A 157 6.90 -11.99 14.10
CA ALA A 157 6.16 -11.96 12.84
C ALA A 157 5.23 -13.16 12.68
N ILE A 158 5.74 -14.38 12.92
CA ILE A 158 4.93 -15.60 12.86
C ILE A 158 3.80 -15.56 13.89
N GLY A 159 4.10 -15.16 15.13
CA GLY A 159 3.10 -15.03 16.19
C GLY A 159 1.98 -14.07 15.81
N LEU A 160 2.32 -12.88 15.30
CA LEU A 160 1.35 -11.88 14.86
C LEU A 160 0.52 -12.38 13.66
N CYS A 161 1.13 -13.03 12.66
CA CYS A 161 0.39 -13.64 11.55
C CYS A 161 -0.62 -14.70 12.03
N ILE A 162 -0.22 -15.57 12.97
CA ILE A 162 -1.12 -16.60 13.52
C ILE A 162 -2.28 -15.96 14.27
N VAL A 163 -1.98 -15.00 15.16
CA VAL A 163 -3.01 -14.28 15.93
C VAL A 163 -3.99 -13.58 14.99
N SER A 164 -3.47 -12.89 13.98
CA SER A 164 -4.27 -12.25 12.93
C SER A 164 -5.22 -13.25 12.25
N VAL A 165 -4.72 -14.41 11.80
CA VAL A 165 -5.55 -15.45 11.15
C VAL A 165 -6.62 -15.98 12.10
N LEU A 166 -6.28 -16.23 13.37
CA LEU A 166 -7.23 -16.68 14.38
C LEU A 166 -8.33 -15.65 14.64
N VAL A 167 -7.98 -14.36 14.72
CA VAL A 167 -8.96 -13.28 14.88
C VAL A 167 -9.94 -13.26 13.71
N LEU A 168 -9.48 -13.39 12.47
CA LEU A 168 -10.37 -13.45 11.30
C LEU A 168 -11.23 -14.72 11.27
N ALA A 169 -10.65 -15.87 11.60
CA ALA A 169 -11.35 -17.15 11.59
C ALA A 169 -12.48 -17.20 12.64
N LEU A 170 -12.27 -16.53 13.78
CA LEU A 170 -13.20 -16.51 14.92
C LEU A 170 -14.03 -15.22 15.02
N TYR A 171 -13.94 -14.32 14.02
CA TYR A 171 -14.54 -12.99 14.09
C TYR A 171 -16.08 -13.07 14.21
N PRO A 172 -16.74 -12.52 15.23
CA PRO A 172 -18.19 -12.67 15.40
C PRO A 172 -18.99 -11.83 14.39
N GLU A 173 -19.83 -12.46 13.57
CA GLU A 173 -20.61 -11.75 12.54
C GLU A 173 -21.69 -10.83 13.11
N SER A 174 -22.18 -11.13 14.31
CA SER A 174 -23.17 -10.31 14.99
C SER A 174 -22.67 -8.91 15.31
N TRP A 175 -21.35 -8.70 15.39
CA TRP A 175 -20.79 -7.36 15.62
C TRP A 175 -21.06 -6.41 14.45
N ARG A 176 -21.29 -6.92 13.24
CA ARG A 176 -21.62 -6.11 12.06
C ARG A 176 -23.07 -5.62 12.03
N GLN A 177 -23.92 -6.03 12.99
CA GLN A 177 -25.34 -5.66 12.95
C GLN A 177 -25.63 -4.20 13.30
N SER A 178 -24.62 -3.44 13.75
CA SER A 178 -24.74 -2.02 14.10
C SER A 178 -23.72 -1.20 13.35
N ILE A 179 -24.04 0.06 13.03
CA ILE A 179 -23.12 0.99 12.34
C ILE A 179 -21.76 1.07 13.07
N GLY A 180 -21.77 1.21 14.40
CA GLY A 180 -20.54 1.27 15.18
C GLY A 180 -19.71 -0.01 15.10
N GLY A 181 -20.39 -1.16 15.02
CA GLY A 181 -19.73 -2.45 14.87
C GLY A 181 -19.23 -2.73 13.45
N GLU A 182 -19.92 -2.26 12.41
CA GLU A 182 -19.40 -2.26 11.02
C GLU A 182 -18.10 -1.45 10.95
N LEU A 183 -18.10 -0.22 11.47
CA LEU A 183 -16.89 0.63 11.53
C LEU A 183 -15.76 -0.06 12.29
N PHE A 184 -16.05 -0.68 13.44
CA PHE A 184 -15.06 -1.45 14.20
C PHE A 184 -14.52 -2.63 13.38
N THR A 185 -15.38 -3.31 12.61
CA THR A 185 -14.98 -4.41 11.73
C THR A 185 -13.99 -3.96 10.66
N VAL A 186 -14.22 -2.79 10.04
CA VAL A 186 -13.27 -2.17 9.10
C VAL A 186 -11.93 -1.90 9.78
N LEU A 187 -11.94 -1.33 11.00
CA LEU A 187 -10.71 -1.07 11.75
C LEU A 187 -9.92 -2.34 12.05
N VAL A 188 -10.61 -3.45 12.35
CA VAL A 188 -9.98 -4.77 12.52
C VAL A 188 -9.32 -5.23 11.22
N GLY A 189 -9.98 -5.04 10.08
CA GLY A 189 -9.41 -5.33 8.75
C GLY A 189 -8.14 -4.51 8.46
N ILE A 190 -8.18 -3.20 8.70
CA ILE A 190 -7.02 -2.30 8.58
C ILE A 190 -5.84 -2.79 9.44
N ALA A 191 -6.10 -3.12 10.71
CA ALA A 191 -5.07 -3.62 11.62
C ALA A 191 -4.51 -4.98 11.18
N PHE A 192 -5.39 -5.89 10.71
CA PHE A 192 -5.00 -7.19 10.19
C PHE A 192 -4.08 -7.08 8.98
N LEU A 193 -4.25 -6.06 8.14
CA LEU A 193 -3.32 -5.82 7.04
C LEU A 193 -1.98 -5.30 7.54
N PHE A 194 -1.97 -4.15 8.23
CA PHE A 194 -0.71 -3.43 8.45
C PHE A 194 0.18 -4.03 9.55
N VAL A 195 -0.38 -4.67 10.58
CA VAL A 195 0.41 -5.25 11.69
C VAL A 195 1.27 -6.44 11.22
N PRO A 196 0.73 -7.46 10.53
CA PRO A 196 1.54 -8.53 9.93
C PRO A 196 2.54 -8.01 8.90
N LEU A 197 2.16 -7.05 8.05
CA LEU A 197 3.08 -6.47 7.07
C LEU A 197 4.30 -5.83 7.73
N TRP A 198 4.07 -5.04 8.77
CA TRP A 198 5.14 -4.44 9.56
C TRP A 198 6.04 -5.49 10.22
N ALA A 199 5.45 -6.52 10.83
CA ALA A 199 6.23 -7.53 11.52
C ALA A 199 7.06 -8.37 10.54
N LEU A 200 6.48 -8.77 9.40
CA LEU A 200 7.16 -9.51 8.34
C LEU A 200 8.26 -8.69 7.69
N GLU A 201 8.03 -7.40 7.42
CA GLU A 201 9.07 -6.52 6.89
C GLU A 201 10.27 -6.43 7.82
N ASN A 202 10.04 -6.22 9.12
CA ASN A 202 11.14 -6.10 10.09
C ASN A 202 11.90 -7.41 10.26
N ALA A 203 11.23 -8.55 10.07
CA ALA A 203 11.85 -9.86 10.08
C ALA A 203 12.71 -10.13 8.84
N ILE A 204 12.26 -9.68 7.66
CA ILE A 204 12.96 -9.88 6.38
C ILE A 204 14.11 -8.87 6.22
N PHE A 205 13.87 -7.59 6.54
CA PHE A 205 14.82 -6.48 6.35
C PHE A 205 15.06 -5.72 7.65
N PRO A 206 15.68 -6.34 8.67
CA PRO A 206 15.98 -5.66 9.93
C PRO A 206 16.74 -4.35 9.64
N ALA A 207 16.19 -3.23 10.10
CA ALA A 207 16.56 -1.90 9.62
C ALA A 207 18.04 -1.55 9.88
N PRO A 208 18.89 -1.47 8.83
CA PRO A 208 20.14 -0.76 8.95
C PRO A 208 19.87 0.74 8.73
N ALA A 209 20.49 1.60 9.53
CA ALA A 209 20.56 3.03 9.23
C ALA A 209 21.47 3.20 8.01
N VAL A 210 20.88 3.20 6.81
CA VAL A 210 21.60 3.48 5.57
C VAL A 210 21.14 4.85 5.09
N ASP A 211 22.06 5.68 4.64
CA ASP A 211 21.71 6.92 3.98
C ASP A 211 20.90 6.63 2.71
N PHE A 212 19.74 7.29 2.60
CA PHE A 212 18.87 7.20 1.43
C PHE A 212 18.33 8.56 1.02
N GLU A 213 18.03 8.66 -0.27
CA GLU A 213 17.21 9.70 -0.87
C GLU A 213 15.75 9.27 -0.72
N ASP A 214 14.89 10.19 -0.30
CA ASP A 214 13.50 9.89 0.05
C ASP A 214 12.55 10.03 -1.15
N CYS A 215 11.24 9.86 -0.92
CA CYS A 215 10.22 9.98 -1.98
C CYS A 215 10.18 11.38 -2.61
N ILE A 216 10.56 12.45 -1.89
CA ILE A 216 10.62 13.78 -2.48
C ILE A 216 11.78 13.87 -3.47
N ASP A 217 12.95 13.32 -3.10
CA ASP A 217 14.11 13.28 -3.97
C ASP A 217 13.81 12.46 -5.23
N ASP A 218 13.08 11.34 -5.08
CA ASP A 218 12.57 10.52 -6.17
C ASP A 218 11.69 11.32 -7.14
N LEU A 219 10.66 11.99 -6.62
CA LEU A 219 9.74 12.80 -7.41
C LEU A 219 10.45 13.98 -8.08
N ALA A 220 11.37 14.64 -7.37
CA ALA A 220 12.16 15.74 -7.93
C ALA A 220 13.08 15.27 -9.06
N SER A 221 13.66 14.07 -8.95
CA SER A 221 14.49 13.47 -9.99
C SER A 221 13.66 13.13 -11.24
N VAL A 222 12.49 12.48 -11.05
CA VAL A 222 11.57 12.18 -12.15
C VAL A 222 11.07 13.47 -12.80
N TYR A 223 10.67 14.47 -12.01
CA TYR A 223 10.21 15.76 -12.52
C TYR A 223 11.28 16.44 -13.39
N ARG A 224 12.54 16.51 -12.92
CA ARG A 224 13.65 17.08 -13.69
C ARG A 224 13.89 16.32 -15.00
N TRP A 225 13.80 14.99 -14.95
CA TRP A 225 13.93 14.15 -16.13
C TRP A 225 12.81 14.40 -17.13
N VAL A 226 11.55 14.38 -16.68
CA VAL A 226 10.37 14.66 -17.50
C VAL A 226 10.48 16.04 -18.14
N LYS A 227 10.82 17.08 -17.36
CA LYS A 227 11.04 18.45 -17.85
C LYS A 227 12.11 18.49 -18.96
N ALA A 228 13.20 17.75 -18.82
CA ALA A 228 14.26 17.72 -19.84
C ALA A 228 13.84 17.03 -21.15
N HIS A 229 12.83 16.15 -21.14
CA HIS A 229 12.43 15.34 -22.31
C HIS A 229 11.10 15.73 -22.94
N ILE A 230 10.30 16.57 -22.27
CA ILE A 230 8.96 16.95 -22.72
C ILE A 230 8.98 17.96 -23.90
N GLY A 231 10.13 18.53 -24.25
CA GLY A 231 10.27 19.45 -25.39
C GLY A 231 9.42 20.73 -25.23
N PRO A 232 8.48 21.04 -26.14
CA PRO A 232 7.74 22.31 -26.11
C PRO A 232 6.85 22.50 -24.88
N PHE A 233 6.37 21.43 -24.21
CA PHE A 233 5.53 21.60 -23.00
C PHE A 233 6.32 21.96 -21.74
N VAL A 234 7.63 22.23 -21.84
CA VAL A 234 8.41 22.85 -20.76
C VAL A 234 7.80 24.17 -20.29
N ILE A 235 7.07 24.87 -21.17
CA ILE A 235 6.32 26.10 -20.82
C ILE A 235 5.33 25.83 -19.67
N CYS A 236 4.60 24.71 -19.72
CA CYS A 236 3.66 24.34 -18.65
C CYS A 236 4.38 24.04 -17.34
N CYS A 237 5.55 23.36 -17.40
CA CYS A 237 6.37 23.08 -16.22
C CYS A 237 6.89 24.38 -15.58
N ASN A 238 7.35 25.33 -16.39
CA ASN A 238 7.81 26.63 -15.93
C ASN A 238 6.67 27.47 -15.33
N LEU A 239 5.46 27.38 -15.90
CA LEU A 239 4.28 28.03 -15.34
C LEU A 239 3.93 27.44 -13.96
N LEU A 240 3.95 26.12 -13.82
CA LEU A 240 3.76 25.45 -12.54
C LEU A 240 4.83 25.85 -11.53
N GLU A 241 6.11 25.84 -11.88
CA GLU A 241 7.19 26.31 -11.00
C GLU A 241 7.00 27.77 -10.57
N LYS A 242 6.54 28.64 -11.49
CA LYS A 242 6.24 30.03 -11.18
C LYS A 242 5.08 30.14 -10.17
N ILE A 243 4.02 29.36 -10.36
CA ILE A 243 2.90 29.29 -9.42
C ILE A 243 3.40 28.80 -8.06
N PHE A 244 4.14 27.69 -8.00
CA PHE A 244 4.72 27.15 -6.76
C PHE A 244 5.75 28.08 -6.08
N GLY A 245 6.34 29.01 -6.84
CA GLY A 245 7.23 30.04 -6.33
C GLY A 245 6.54 31.27 -5.73
N TRP A 246 5.20 31.35 -5.80
CA TRP A 246 4.46 32.49 -5.28
C TRP A 246 4.56 32.62 -3.75
N PRO A 247 4.80 33.83 -3.20
CA PRO A 247 5.01 34.01 -1.77
C PRO A 247 3.89 33.50 -0.87
N PHE A 248 2.64 33.60 -1.33
CA PHE A 248 1.48 33.14 -0.57
C PHE A 248 1.40 31.61 -0.48
N LEU A 249 2.09 30.86 -1.35
CA LEU A 249 2.15 29.40 -1.26
C LEU A 249 3.26 28.92 -0.33
N TYR A 250 4.18 29.79 0.13
CA TYR A 250 5.24 29.38 1.05
C TYR A 250 4.71 28.75 2.34
N PRO A 251 3.69 29.31 3.03
CA PRO A 251 3.15 28.68 4.23
C PRO A 251 2.55 27.29 3.94
N VAL A 252 1.84 27.14 2.83
CA VAL A 252 1.25 25.85 2.42
C VAL A 252 2.34 24.84 2.08
N ARG A 253 3.37 25.26 1.32
CA ARG A 253 4.52 24.41 0.96
C ARG A 253 5.30 24.00 2.19
N ASP A 254 5.50 24.91 3.15
CA ASP A 254 6.22 24.61 4.38
C ASP A 254 5.42 23.64 5.26
N TRP A 255 4.11 23.87 5.39
CA TRP A 255 3.19 22.98 6.09
C TRP A 255 3.14 21.58 5.46
N LEU A 256 3.16 21.51 4.12
CA LEU A 256 3.20 20.25 3.37
C LEU A 256 4.57 19.60 3.30
N ASN A 257 5.65 20.23 3.78
CA ASN A 257 6.98 19.65 3.69
C ASN A 257 7.10 18.48 4.68
N PRO A 258 7.12 17.22 4.21
CA PRO A 258 7.08 16.07 5.10
C PRO A 258 8.41 15.85 5.83
N ARG A 259 9.48 16.55 5.46
CA ARG A 259 10.74 16.56 6.23
C ARG A 259 10.61 17.39 7.51
N LYS A 260 9.73 18.41 7.51
CA LYS A 260 9.39 19.24 8.67
C LYS A 260 8.18 18.71 9.44
N HIS A 261 7.14 18.34 8.72
CA HIS A 261 5.86 17.88 9.27
C HIS A 261 5.48 16.54 8.66
N THR A 262 6.10 15.48 9.17
CA THR A 262 5.98 14.10 8.69
C THR A 262 4.53 13.64 8.50
N TRP A 263 3.63 14.05 9.41
CA TRP A 263 2.24 13.61 9.42
C TRP A 263 1.30 14.37 8.48
N ASN A 264 1.61 15.63 8.12
CA ASN A 264 0.66 16.48 7.39
C ASN A 264 0.32 15.90 6.01
N VAL A 265 1.33 15.37 5.31
CA VAL A 265 1.13 14.73 4.01
C VAL A 265 0.30 13.46 4.12
N ALA A 266 0.51 12.65 5.17
CA ALA A 266 -0.27 11.43 5.39
C ALA A 266 -1.75 11.75 5.68
N ILE A 267 -2.01 12.76 6.51
CA ILE A 267 -3.38 13.23 6.79
C ILE A 267 -4.05 13.71 5.51
N LEU A 268 -3.38 14.59 4.75
CA LEU A 268 -3.92 15.10 3.50
C LEU A 268 -4.21 13.97 2.50
N LEU A 269 -3.30 13.00 2.38
CA LEU A 269 -3.47 11.86 1.48
C LEU A 269 -4.70 11.04 1.86
N GLY A 270 -4.89 10.74 3.15
CA GLY A 270 -6.09 10.04 3.63
C GLY A 270 -7.38 10.80 3.33
N ILE A 271 -7.39 12.13 3.52
CA ILE A 271 -8.55 12.97 3.19
C ILE A 271 -8.86 12.91 1.68
N VAL A 272 -7.84 13.07 0.84
CA VAL A 272 -8.01 13.07 -0.62
C VAL A 272 -8.50 11.72 -1.13
N ILE A 273 -7.93 10.61 -0.64
CA ILE A 273 -8.36 9.25 -1.00
C ILE A 273 -9.81 9.04 -0.56
N GLY A 274 -10.15 9.37 0.69
CA GLY A 274 -11.51 9.22 1.21
C GLY A 274 -12.56 10.04 0.46
N ILE A 275 -12.23 11.29 0.09
CA ILE A 275 -13.09 12.11 -0.78
C ILE A 275 -13.26 11.43 -2.15
N GLY A 276 -12.18 10.94 -2.75
CA GLY A 276 -12.21 10.27 -4.05
C GLY A 276 -13.10 9.03 -4.05
N LEU A 277 -13.02 8.20 -3.00
CA LEU A 277 -13.86 7.02 -2.85
C LEU A 277 -15.33 7.38 -2.60
N ALA A 278 -15.60 8.35 -1.72
CA ALA A 278 -16.96 8.82 -1.47
C ALA A 278 -17.63 9.37 -2.74
N LEU A 279 -16.88 10.10 -3.57
CA LEU A 279 -17.36 10.56 -4.87
C LEU A 279 -17.59 9.40 -5.83
N GLY A 280 -16.66 8.44 -5.90
CA GLY A 280 -16.79 7.24 -6.72
C GLY A 280 -18.07 6.47 -6.40
N GLU A 281 -18.36 6.28 -5.11
CA GLU A 281 -19.59 5.64 -4.64
C GLU A 281 -20.84 6.43 -5.05
N ALA A 282 -20.85 7.74 -4.81
CA ALA A 282 -21.99 8.59 -5.14
C ALA A 282 -22.30 8.63 -6.65
N PHE A 283 -21.27 8.60 -7.49
CA PHE A 283 -21.46 8.53 -8.95
C PHE A 283 -21.86 7.11 -9.42
N GLY A 284 -21.39 6.06 -8.75
CA GLY A 284 -21.66 4.67 -9.09
C GLY A 284 -23.09 4.23 -8.80
N GLU A 285 -23.69 4.67 -7.69
CA GLU A 285 -25.05 4.29 -7.29
C GLU A 285 -26.15 5.04 -8.06
N GLY A 286 -25.80 5.95 -8.98
CA GLY A 286 -26.79 6.78 -9.70
C GLY A 286 -27.58 7.73 -8.79
N GLY A 287 -27.08 7.99 -7.57
CA GLY A 287 -27.73 8.80 -6.57
C GLY A 287 -27.80 10.27 -6.98
N GLY A 288 -29.01 10.75 -7.30
CA GLY A 288 -29.25 12.17 -7.50
C GLY A 288 -28.91 12.99 -6.24
N ILE A 289 -28.49 14.25 -6.42
CA ILE A 289 -28.06 15.23 -5.39
C ILE A 289 -29.11 15.46 -4.27
N GLN A 290 -30.31 14.88 -4.36
CA GLN A 290 -31.42 15.11 -3.44
C GLN A 290 -31.25 14.55 -2.01
N GLN A 291 -30.15 13.83 -1.70
CA GLN A 291 -29.86 13.35 -0.33
C GLN A 291 -28.50 13.87 0.20
N VAL A 292 -28.30 15.19 0.21
CA VAL A 292 -27.08 15.85 0.71
C VAL A 292 -26.67 15.34 2.11
N GLY A 293 -27.64 15.12 3.02
CA GLY A 293 -27.36 14.62 4.36
C GLY A 293 -26.77 13.21 4.41
N ARG A 294 -27.29 12.30 3.57
CA ARG A 294 -26.77 10.92 3.46
C ARG A 294 -25.37 10.92 2.83
N PHE A 295 -25.17 11.73 1.79
CA PHE A 295 -23.87 11.88 1.16
C PHE A 295 -22.82 12.43 2.13
N ALA A 296 -23.15 13.45 2.92
CA ALA A 296 -22.22 14.00 3.92
C ALA A 296 -21.81 12.96 4.96
N LEU A 297 -22.76 12.13 5.43
CA LEU A 297 -22.48 11.05 6.36
C LEU A 297 -21.55 10.00 5.72
N ILE A 298 -21.87 9.52 4.52
CA ILE A 298 -21.05 8.55 3.77
C ILE A 298 -19.64 9.11 3.57
N ALA A 299 -19.52 10.34 3.06
CA ALA A 299 -18.24 11.00 2.85
C ALA A 299 -17.43 11.11 4.15
N SER A 300 -18.06 11.46 5.28
CA SER A 300 -17.37 11.54 6.56
C SER A 300 -16.82 10.18 7.03
N ILE A 301 -17.57 9.10 6.78
CA ILE A 301 -17.15 7.73 7.11
C ILE A 301 -15.96 7.31 6.23
N PHE A 302 -16.06 7.48 4.91
CA PHE A 302 -14.96 7.16 3.99
C PHE A 302 -13.69 7.95 4.32
N ILE A 303 -13.80 9.26 4.54
CA ILE A 303 -12.67 10.10 4.92
C ILE A 303 -12.05 9.63 6.24
N GLY A 304 -12.88 9.35 7.26
CA GLY A 304 -12.40 8.89 8.55
C GLY A 304 -11.65 7.55 8.46
N LEU A 305 -12.23 6.57 7.80
CA LEU A 305 -11.64 5.23 7.65
C LEU A 305 -10.35 5.26 6.82
N GLU A 306 -10.34 6.00 5.71
CA GLU A 306 -9.14 6.15 4.87
C GLU A 306 -8.03 6.91 5.59
N CYS A 307 -8.35 7.96 6.34
CA CYS A 307 -7.38 8.62 7.20
C CYS A 307 -6.76 7.64 8.22
N VAL A 308 -7.56 6.81 8.88
CA VAL A 308 -7.03 5.83 9.85
C VAL A 308 -6.14 4.81 9.15
N GLY A 309 -6.55 4.28 8.00
CA GLY A 309 -5.76 3.32 7.23
C GLY A 309 -4.42 3.90 6.76
N VAL A 310 -4.44 5.10 6.17
CA VAL A 310 -3.22 5.79 5.72
C VAL A 310 -2.31 6.13 6.91
N LEU A 311 -2.86 6.62 8.03
CA LEU A 311 -2.07 6.96 9.21
C LEU A 311 -1.45 5.73 9.86
N LEU A 312 -2.19 4.61 9.97
CA LEU A 312 -1.65 3.38 10.52
C LEU A 312 -0.54 2.83 9.62
N GLY A 313 -0.81 2.71 8.31
CA GLY A 313 0.19 2.28 7.32
C GLY A 313 1.42 3.18 7.33
N TYR A 314 1.25 4.49 7.41
CA TYR A 314 2.35 5.45 7.53
C TYR A 314 3.14 5.23 8.82
N SER A 315 2.47 5.14 9.97
CA SER A 315 3.12 4.99 11.28
C SER A 315 4.01 3.75 11.37
N LEU A 316 3.59 2.65 10.75
CA LEU A 316 4.28 1.38 10.78
C LEU A 316 5.32 1.24 9.65
N LEU A 317 4.99 1.71 8.44
CA LEU A 317 5.74 1.35 7.23
C LEU A 317 6.48 2.52 6.57
N ALA A 318 6.29 3.78 6.98
CA ALA A 318 6.96 4.93 6.35
C ALA A 318 8.49 4.84 6.43
N LYS A 319 9.03 4.39 7.57
CA LYS A 319 10.47 4.19 7.76
C LYS A 319 11.01 2.99 6.96
N PRO A 320 10.42 1.79 7.04
CA PRO A 320 10.73 0.66 6.16
C PRO A 320 10.86 1.00 4.67
N ILE A 321 9.87 1.72 4.13
CA ILE A 321 9.84 2.12 2.72
C ILE A 321 10.67 3.36 2.40
N GLY A 322 11.34 3.96 3.39
CA GLY A 322 12.12 5.18 3.20
C GLY A 322 11.30 6.32 2.60
N LEU A 323 10.06 6.52 3.08
CA LEU A 323 9.14 7.48 2.49
C LEU A 323 9.66 8.91 2.63
N PHE A 324 10.07 9.27 3.85
CA PHE A 324 10.63 10.58 4.19
C PHE A 324 11.83 10.38 5.11
N ARG A 325 12.92 11.09 4.81
CA ARG A 325 14.03 11.20 5.76
C ARG A 325 13.70 12.28 6.77
N HIS A 326 14.15 12.10 8.01
CA HIS A 326 14.13 13.20 8.95
C HIS A 326 15.42 13.98 8.76
N ASP A 327 15.31 15.28 8.48
CA ASP A 327 16.46 16.20 8.48
C ASP A 327 16.84 16.49 9.95
N THR A 328 17.09 15.46 10.75
CA THR A 328 17.73 15.64 12.05
C THR A 328 19.18 15.99 11.76
N ASN A 329 19.61 17.19 12.17
CA ASN A 329 21.00 17.67 12.16
C ASN A 329 21.89 16.83 13.11
N ASP A 330 21.78 15.50 13.10
CA ASP A 330 22.58 14.54 13.88
C ASP A 330 23.98 14.36 13.29
N THR A 331 24.63 15.48 12.96
CA THR A 331 26.08 15.55 12.79
C THR A 331 26.81 15.50 14.14
N THR A 332 26.12 15.31 15.27
CA THR A 332 26.71 15.45 16.63
C THR A 332 26.97 14.14 17.40
N SER A 333 26.61 12.94 16.93
CA SER A 333 26.81 11.72 17.75
C SER A 333 27.77 10.64 17.22
N TRP A 334 28.31 10.75 16.00
CA TRP A 334 29.21 9.70 15.45
C TRP A 334 30.71 9.88 15.75
N ARG A 335 31.08 10.75 16.70
CA ARG A 335 32.44 10.79 17.30
C ARG A 335 32.39 10.33 18.75
N ALA A 336 32.31 9.01 18.97
CA ALA A 336 32.98 8.28 20.05
C ALA A 336 32.40 6.86 20.17
N SER A 337 33.05 5.90 19.51
CA SER A 337 33.25 4.54 20.01
C SER A 337 34.34 3.88 19.19
#